data_AF-A0A819U644-F1
#
_entry.id   AF-A0A819U644-F1
#
_cell.length_a   1.000
_cell.length_b   1.000
_cell.length_c   1.000
_cell.angle_alpha   90.00
_cell.angle_beta   90.00
_cell.angle_gamma   90.00
#
_symmetry.space_group_name_H-M   'P 1'
#
loop_
_entity.id
_entity.type
_entity.pdbx_description
1 polymer ?
#
loop_
_entity_poly.entity_id
_entity_poly.type
_entity_poly.pdbx_seq_one_letter_code
_entity_poly.pdbx_strand_id
1 'polypeptide(L)'
;MLTRAACPLFRSTLNQFFLRSLSTTSSSKKIYTDFHEAVQDIPHGARLLVGGFGLCGIPENLVKALLKTGQKDLIIISNNCGVDDFGLGLLLKTKQIKRMISSYVGENAEFERQYLHGELEVELTPQGTLAERIRAGGAGIPAFFTPTGFGTLIQEGGAPIKYDKSTKRAIIESPVKETRIYNGQQYVLENAIVGDFALVKAWKADRLGNLIFQ
;
A
#
# COMPACT_ATOMS: atom_id res chain seq x y z
N MET A 1 7.29 3.79 -19.05
CA MET A 1 8.61 4.20 -18.53
C MET A 1 8.53 4.12 -17.02
N LEU A 2 9.40 3.34 -16.39
CA LEU A 2 9.30 2.91 -15.00
C LEU A 2 10.34 3.64 -14.18
N THR A 3 9.93 4.31 -13.10
CA THR A 3 10.85 4.94 -12.15
C THR A 3 10.52 4.50 -10.74
N ARG A 4 11.54 4.00 -10.03
CA ARG A 4 11.47 3.57 -8.63
C ARG A 4 12.00 4.68 -7.73
N ALA A 5 11.24 5.03 -6.70
CA ALA A 5 11.75 5.80 -5.56
C ALA A 5 11.98 4.83 -4.39
N ALA A 6 13.24 4.71 -3.93
CA ALA A 6 13.58 3.99 -2.72
C ALA A 6 13.66 5.00 -1.56
N CYS A 7 12.96 4.73 -0.45
CA CYS A 7 12.97 5.56 0.74
C CYS A 7 14.00 5.00 1.75
N PRO A 8 15.02 5.76 2.19
CA PRO A 8 16.02 5.23 3.12
C PRO A 8 15.48 5.22 4.56
N LEU A 9 15.43 4.02 5.16
CA LEU A 9 15.13 3.83 6.58
C LEU A 9 16.34 4.16 7.46
N PHE A 10 16.14 5.02 8.46
CA PHE A 10 17.13 5.36 9.49
C PHE A 10 17.11 4.30 10.61
N ARG A 11 18.26 3.66 10.88
CA ARG A 11 18.54 2.99 12.16
C ARG A 11 19.63 3.77 12.90
N SER A 12 19.36 4.16 14.14
CA SER A 12 20.28 4.91 14.99
C SER A 12 21.14 3.97 15.83
N THR A 13 22.46 4.04 15.68
CA THR A 13 23.41 3.88 16.80
C THR A 13 24.68 4.70 16.54
N LEU A 14 25.06 5.42 17.60
CA LEU A 14 26.19 6.29 17.89
C LEU A 14 27.47 6.28 17.02
N ASN A 15 27.94 7.52 16.78
CA ASN A 15 29.33 8.00 16.65
C ASN A 15 30.30 7.32 15.67
N GLN A 16 30.31 7.84 14.45
CA GLN A 16 31.56 8.09 13.72
C GLN A 16 31.36 9.26 12.75
N PHE A 17 32.17 10.31 12.90
CA PHE A 17 32.31 11.39 11.91
C PHE A 17 32.91 10.80 10.63
N PHE A 18 32.06 10.23 9.78
CA PHE A 18 32.42 9.87 8.41
C PHE A 18 32.12 11.09 7.54
N LEU A 19 33.17 11.68 6.97
CA LEU A 19 33.07 12.65 5.89
C LEU A 19 32.06 12.13 4.86
N ARG A 20 30.93 12.83 4.71
CA ARG A 20 29.96 12.54 3.65
C ARG A 20 30.64 12.83 2.32
N SER A 21 31.26 11.83 1.71
CA SER A 21 31.46 11.86 0.26
C SER A 21 30.06 11.75 -0.36
N LEU A 22 29.52 12.88 -0.80
CA LEU A 22 28.41 12.88 -1.74
C LEU A 22 28.98 12.35 -3.06
N SER A 23 29.07 11.02 -3.17
CA SER A 23 29.32 10.37 -4.45
C SER A 23 28.09 10.61 -5.33
N THR A 24 28.16 11.65 -6.17
CA THR A 24 27.15 11.95 -7.19
C THR A 24 27.29 11.06 -8.42
N THR A 25 27.97 9.91 -8.32
CA THR A 25 28.17 9.01 -9.45
C THR A 25 27.93 7.57 -9.05
N SER A 26 26.66 7.21 -8.98
CA SER A 26 26.21 5.91 -9.47
C SER A 26 25.22 6.19 -10.60
N SER A 27 25.69 6.01 -11.84
CA SER A 27 24.82 5.81 -12.99
C SER A 27 24.13 4.44 -12.81
N SER A 28 23.22 4.34 -11.84
CA SER A 28 22.26 3.25 -11.85
C SER A 28 21.39 3.47 -13.08
N LYS A 29 21.28 2.47 -13.96
CA LYS A 29 20.29 2.52 -15.04
C LYS A 29 18.91 2.61 -14.39
N LYS A 30 18.36 3.83 -14.27
CA LYS A 30 17.03 4.09 -13.68
C LYS A 30 15.87 3.69 -14.61
N ILE A 31 16.19 3.39 -15.87
CA ILE A 31 15.24 2.94 -16.88
C ILE A 31 15.49 1.46 -17.11
N TYR A 32 14.47 0.66 -16.81
CA TYR A 32 14.44 -0.77 -17.08
C TYR A 32 13.75 -1.02 -18.42
N THR A 33 14.30 -1.94 -19.21
CA THR A 33 13.70 -2.40 -20.47
C THR A 33 12.76 -3.59 -20.27
N ASP A 34 12.84 -4.25 -19.11
CA ASP A 34 12.02 -5.39 -18.73
C ASP A 34 11.35 -5.15 -17.36
N PHE A 35 10.10 -5.59 -17.23
CA PHE A 35 9.32 -5.40 -16.01
C PHE A 35 9.72 -6.38 -14.90
N HIS A 36 10.23 -7.57 -15.24
CA HIS A 36 10.69 -8.55 -14.24
C HIS A 36 11.94 -8.01 -13.53
N GLU A 37 12.91 -7.46 -14.26
CA GLU A 37 14.08 -6.79 -13.64
C GLU A 37 13.70 -5.68 -12.66
N ALA A 38 12.59 -4.97 -12.90
CA ALA A 38 12.13 -3.87 -12.07
C ALA A 38 11.48 -4.31 -10.74
N VAL A 39 11.06 -5.56 -10.62
CA VAL A 39 10.31 -6.08 -9.44
C VAL A 39 10.96 -7.29 -8.77
N GLN A 40 11.99 -7.90 -9.38
CA GLN A 40 12.60 -9.13 -8.88
C GLN A 40 13.22 -9.01 -7.47
N ASP A 41 13.62 -7.80 -7.05
CA ASP A 41 14.22 -7.56 -5.74
C ASP A 41 13.20 -7.23 -4.64
N ILE A 42 11.91 -7.24 -4.96
CA ILE A 42 10.85 -7.16 -3.95
C ILE A 42 10.90 -8.43 -3.11
N PRO A 43 11.05 -8.33 -1.77
CA PRO A 43 11.07 -9.50 -0.90
C PRO A 43 9.65 -10.02 -0.65
N HIS A 44 9.55 -11.27 -0.20
CA HIS A 44 8.34 -11.77 0.44
C HIS A 44 7.97 -10.88 1.64
N GLY A 45 6.69 -10.68 1.91
CA GLY A 45 6.24 -9.85 3.03
C GLY A 45 6.33 -8.34 2.81
N ALA A 46 6.78 -7.88 1.63
CA ALA A 46 6.93 -6.45 1.35
C ALA A 46 5.61 -5.68 1.40
N ARG A 47 5.68 -4.43 1.86
CA ARG A 47 4.59 -3.45 1.82
C ARG A 47 4.64 -2.69 0.51
N LEU A 48 3.63 -2.87 -0.35
CA LEU A 48 3.57 -2.25 -1.67
C LEU A 48 2.44 -1.22 -1.72
N LEU A 49 2.78 0.03 -2.05
CA LEU A 49 1.80 1.02 -2.49
C LEU A 49 1.48 0.74 -3.96
N VAL A 50 0.22 0.55 -4.32
CA VAL A 50 -0.17 0.27 -5.72
C VAL A 50 -1.20 1.30 -6.16
N GLY A 51 -0.87 2.03 -7.23
CA GLY A 51 -1.75 3.05 -7.79
C GLY A 51 -2.96 2.49 -8.55
N GLY A 52 -3.96 3.34 -8.71
CA GLY A 52 -5.15 3.09 -9.53
C GLY A 52 -6.47 3.26 -8.77
N PHE A 53 -7.55 3.42 -9.52
CA PHE A 53 -8.93 3.50 -9.03
C PHE A 53 -9.81 2.59 -9.88
N GLY A 54 -10.36 1.53 -9.27
CA GLY A 54 -10.92 0.41 -10.02
C GLY A 54 -9.87 -0.19 -10.97
N LEU A 55 -10.11 -0.07 -12.28
CA LEU A 55 -9.16 -0.46 -13.35
C LEU A 55 -8.45 0.72 -14.02
N CYS A 56 -8.80 1.95 -13.64
CA CYS A 56 -8.19 3.17 -14.19
C CYS A 56 -6.84 3.44 -13.53
N GLY A 57 -5.81 3.71 -14.33
CA GLY A 57 -4.48 4.08 -13.82
C GLY A 57 -3.77 2.98 -13.02
N ILE A 58 -4.10 1.69 -13.25
CA ILE A 58 -3.43 0.58 -12.57
C ILE A 58 -2.08 0.26 -13.24
N PRO A 59 -1.05 -0.18 -12.48
CA PRO A 59 0.26 -0.55 -13.03
C PRO A 59 0.27 -2.00 -13.57
N GLU A 60 -0.54 -2.27 -14.59
CA GLU A 60 -0.88 -3.62 -15.09
C GLU A 60 0.34 -4.47 -15.47
N ASN A 61 1.38 -3.86 -16.06
CA ASN A 61 2.58 -4.59 -16.47
C ASN A 61 3.48 -4.97 -15.28
N LEU A 62 3.58 -4.11 -14.26
CA LEU A 62 4.31 -4.41 -13.03
C LEU A 62 3.59 -5.51 -12.23
N VAL A 63 2.26 -5.48 -12.20
CA VAL A 63 1.47 -6.54 -11.55
C VAL A 63 1.66 -7.89 -12.26
N LYS A 64 1.65 -7.91 -13.60
CA LYS A 64 1.96 -9.12 -14.38
C LYS A 64 3.39 -9.62 -14.15
N ALA A 65 4.35 -8.73 -13.93
CA ALA A 65 5.72 -9.12 -13.59
C ALA A 65 5.79 -9.74 -12.19
N LEU A 66 5.13 -9.12 -11.20
CA LEU A 66 5.01 -9.66 -9.84
C LEU A 66 4.33 -11.03 -9.80
N LEU A 67 3.32 -11.23 -10.65
CA LEU A 67 2.66 -12.51 -10.82
C LEU A 67 3.64 -13.62 -11.22
N LYS A 68 4.61 -13.30 -12.09
CA LYS A 68 5.62 -14.24 -12.58
C LYS A 68 6.74 -14.48 -11.58
N THR A 69 7.20 -13.45 -10.89
CA THR A 69 8.27 -13.57 -9.88
C THR A 69 7.80 -14.27 -8.60
N GLY A 70 6.49 -14.26 -8.32
CA GLY A 70 5.87 -15.18 -7.37
C GLY A 70 6.08 -14.84 -5.89
N GLN A 71 6.51 -13.62 -5.56
CA GLN A 71 6.60 -13.15 -4.17
C GLN A 71 5.28 -13.37 -3.43
N LYS A 72 5.40 -13.78 -2.17
CA LYS A 72 4.29 -14.15 -1.29
C LYS A 72 4.21 -13.22 -0.09
N ASP A 73 3.10 -13.35 0.63
CA ASP A 73 2.82 -12.63 1.87
C ASP A 73 2.81 -11.10 1.73
N LEU A 74 2.54 -10.60 0.53
CA LEU A 74 2.57 -9.17 0.24
C LEU A 74 1.50 -8.43 1.04
N ILE A 75 1.87 -7.25 1.54
CA ILE A 75 0.97 -6.30 2.18
C ILE A 75 0.71 -5.19 1.17
N ILE A 76 -0.47 -5.18 0.56
CA ILE A 76 -0.81 -4.26 -0.50
C ILE A 76 -1.65 -3.11 0.05
N ILE A 77 -1.25 -1.89 -0.27
CA ILE A 77 -1.98 -0.67 0.03
C ILE A 77 -2.45 -0.09 -1.30
N SER A 78 -3.76 -0.17 -1.54
CA SER A 78 -4.39 0.22 -2.81
C SER A 78 -5.85 0.55 -2.57
N ASN A 79 -6.42 1.49 -3.31
CA ASN A 79 -7.82 1.86 -3.15
C ASN A 79 -8.76 0.66 -3.33
N ASN A 80 -8.51 -0.13 -4.39
CA ASN A 80 -9.23 -1.35 -4.75
C ASN A 80 -8.26 -2.49 -5.07
N CYS A 81 -8.78 -3.69 -5.28
CA CYS A 81 -8.01 -4.84 -5.75
C CYS A 81 -8.19 -5.14 -7.26
N GLY A 82 -8.77 -4.23 -8.04
CA GLY A 82 -9.19 -4.53 -9.41
C GLY A 82 -10.28 -5.61 -9.44
N VAL A 83 -10.39 -6.34 -10.55
CA VAL A 83 -11.39 -7.40 -10.77
C VAL A 83 -10.73 -8.77 -10.79
N ASP A 84 -11.51 -9.85 -10.79
CA ASP A 84 -10.99 -11.23 -10.68
C ASP A 84 -9.85 -11.55 -11.68
N ASP A 85 -9.96 -11.08 -12.92
CA ASP A 85 -9.00 -11.38 -14.00
C ASP A 85 -8.11 -10.19 -14.42
N PHE A 86 -8.11 -9.09 -13.67
CA PHE A 86 -7.29 -7.92 -14.03
C PHE A 86 -6.87 -7.06 -12.83
N GLY A 87 -5.67 -6.48 -12.94
CA GLY A 87 -5.07 -5.74 -11.82
C GLY A 87 -4.65 -6.67 -10.68
N LEU A 88 -4.85 -6.23 -9.44
CA LEU A 88 -4.39 -6.96 -8.26
C LEU A 88 -5.14 -8.28 -8.00
N GLY A 89 -6.33 -8.47 -8.57
CA GLY A 89 -7.08 -9.73 -8.50
C GLY A 89 -6.28 -10.93 -9.04
N LEU A 90 -5.38 -10.70 -10.00
CA LEU A 90 -4.44 -11.71 -10.50
C LEU A 90 -3.55 -12.27 -9.37
N LEU A 91 -3.11 -11.42 -8.44
CA LEU A 91 -2.26 -11.80 -7.32
C LEU A 91 -3.06 -12.47 -6.19
N LEU A 92 -4.37 -12.22 -6.10
CA LEU A 92 -5.26 -12.95 -5.19
C LEU A 92 -5.39 -14.41 -5.65
N LYS A 93 -5.61 -14.64 -6.94
CA LYS A 93 -5.75 -16.00 -7.51
C LYS A 93 -4.53 -16.88 -7.22
N THR A 94 -3.33 -16.31 -7.23
CA THR A 94 -2.08 -17.01 -6.91
C THR A 94 -1.71 -16.95 -5.42
N LYS A 95 -2.56 -16.40 -4.56
CA LYS A 95 -2.36 -16.24 -3.11
C LYS A 95 -1.03 -15.56 -2.77
N GLN A 96 -0.68 -14.52 -3.52
CA GLN A 96 0.53 -13.72 -3.28
C GLN A 96 0.32 -12.63 -2.23
N ILE A 97 -0.94 -12.25 -1.98
CA ILE A 97 -1.31 -11.18 -1.06
C ILE A 97 -1.73 -11.80 0.28
N LYS A 98 -1.11 -11.35 1.38
CA LYS A 98 -1.52 -11.67 2.75
C LYS A 98 -2.48 -10.65 3.32
N ARG A 99 -2.26 -9.36 3.02
CA ARG A 99 -3.05 -8.25 3.55
C ARG A 99 -3.35 -7.19 2.51
N MET A 100 -4.58 -6.72 2.49
CA MET A 100 -5.03 -5.55 1.75
C MET A 100 -5.37 -4.42 2.74
N ILE A 101 -4.87 -3.22 2.47
CA ILE A 101 -5.32 -1.97 3.11
C ILE A 101 -6.01 -1.17 2.00
N SER A 102 -7.34 -1.13 2.04
CA SER A 102 -8.17 -0.66 0.92
C SER A 102 -9.39 0.10 1.40
N SER A 103 -9.96 0.94 0.54
CA SER A 103 -11.19 1.67 0.86
C SER A 103 -12.43 0.92 0.42
N TYR A 104 -12.32 0.11 -0.64
CA TYR A 104 -13.46 -0.57 -1.22
C TYR A 104 -13.04 -1.90 -1.89
N VAL A 105 -13.76 -2.95 -1.53
CA VAL A 105 -13.52 -4.33 -1.99
C VAL A 105 -14.11 -4.61 -3.37
N GLY A 106 -15.24 -3.98 -3.70
CA GLY A 106 -16.24 -4.50 -4.64
C GLY A 106 -15.76 -4.83 -6.06
N GLU A 107 -16.62 -5.57 -6.76
CA GLU A 107 -16.40 -6.11 -8.12
C GLU A 107 -15.26 -7.15 -8.23
N ASN A 108 -14.95 -7.86 -7.13
CA ASN A 108 -13.97 -8.93 -7.09
C ASN A 108 -14.43 -10.08 -6.18
N ALA A 109 -14.97 -11.14 -6.77
CA ALA A 109 -15.57 -12.25 -6.03
C ALA A 109 -14.50 -13.05 -5.25
N GLU A 110 -13.30 -13.20 -5.83
CA GLU A 110 -12.21 -13.90 -5.16
C GLU A 110 -11.68 -13.13 -3.94
N PHE A 111 -11.67 -11.80 -3.98
CA PHE A 111 -11.35 -10.97 -2.82
C PHE A 111 -12.32 -11.24 -1.68
N GLU A 112 -13.63 -11.09 -1.95
CA GLU A 112 -14.67 -11.28 -0.95
C GLU A 112 -14.61 -12.70 -0.37
N ARG A 113 -14.47 -13.70 -1.26
CA ARG A 113 -14.32 -15.10 -0.87
C ARG A 113 -13.13 -15.30 0.07
N GLN A 114 -11.93 -14.84 -0.30
CA GLN A 114 -10.73 -15.02 0.53
C GLN A 114 -10.85 -14.32 1.89
N TYR A 115 -11.43 -13.11 1.92
CA TYR A 115 -11.65 -12.38 3.16
C TYR A 115 -12.63 -13.11 4.09
N LEU A 116 -13.83 -13.46 3.62
CA LEU A 116 -14.85 -14.17 4.41
C LEU A 116 -14.45 -15.61 4.77
N HIS A 117 -13.46 -16.17 4.07
CA HIS A 117 -12.85 -17.47 4.40
C HIS A 117 -11.63 -17.37 5.31
N GLY A 118 -11.21 -16.18 5.72
CA GLY A 118 -10.05 -16.01 6.61
C GLY A 118 -8.70 -16.29 5.94
N GLU A 119 -8.66 -16.33 4.61
CA GLU A 119 -7.45 -16.50 3.82
C GLU A 119 -6.70 -15.18 3.63
N LEU A 120 -7.44 -14.06 3.59
CA LEU A 120 -6.93 -12.70 3.35
C LEU A 120 -7.22 -11.78 4.54
N GLU A 121 -6.23 -10.96 4.91
CA GLU A 121 -6.42 -9.86 5.87
C GLU A 121 -6.87 -8.59 5.14
N VAL A 122 -7.88 -7.89 5.65
CA VAL A 122 -8.43 -6.68 5.03
C VAL A 122 -8.62 -5.58 6.06
N GLU A 123 -7.84 -4.51 5.94
CA GLU A 123 -8.03 -3.27 6.71
C GLU A 123 -8.81 -2.28 5.84
N LEU A 124 -10.11 -2.15 6.10
CA LEU A 124 -10.96 -1.15 5.45
C LEU A 124 -10.61 0.24 5.97
N THR A 125 -10.13 1.11 5.09
CA THR A 125 -9.70 2.47 5.40
C THR A 125 -10.48 3.47 4.53
N PRO A 126 -11.17 4.48 5.09
CA PRO A 126 -11.86 5.49 4.29
C PRO A 126 -10.95 6.08 3.20
N GLN A 127 -11.45 6.23 1.97
CA GLN A 127 -10.61 6.58 0.81
C GLN A 127 -9.79 7.86 1.00
N GLY A 128 -10.41 8.93 1.51
CA GLY A 128 -9.71 10.18 1.80
C GLY A 128 -8.62 10.01 2.86
N THR A 129 -8.91 9.23 3.91
CA THR A 129 -7.94 8.87 4.95
C THR A 129 -6.78 8.04 4.38
N LEU A 130 -7.06 7.06 3.51
CA LEU A 130 -6.03 6.24 2.87
C LEU A 130 -5.06 7.11 2.05
N ALA A 131 -5.60 8.01 1.23
CA ALA A 131 -4.81 8.94 0.44
C ALA A 131 -3.94 9.86 1.34
N GLU A 132 -4.53 10.40 2.40
CA GLU A 132 -3.85 11.32 3.30
C GLU A 132 -2.80 10.61 4.17
N ARG A 133 -3.03 9.37 4.59
CA ARG A 133 -2.02 8.52 5.27
C ARG A 133 -0.82 8.27 4.37
N ILE A 134 -1.03 8.02 3.07
CA ILE A 134 0.06 7.86 2.09
C ILE A 134 0.81 9.19 1.90
N ARG A 135 0.07 10.30 1.70
CA ARG A 135 0.67 11.64 1.56
C ARG A 135 1.52 11.99 2.78
N ALA A 136 0.98 11.80 3.98
CA ALA A 136 1.67 12.09 5.24
C ALA A 136 2.98 11.29 5.36
N GLY A 137 2.97 10.01 4.97
CA GLY A 137 4.17 9.16 4.95
C GLY A 137 5.26 9.69 4.02
N GLY A 138 4.89 10.16 2.82
CA GLY A 138 5.83 10.79 1.89
C GLY A 138 6.31 12.18 2.33
N ALA A 139 5.55 12.87 3.18
CA ALA A 139 5.85 14.21 3.66
C ALA A 139 6.59 14.24 5.02
N GLY A 140 6.91 13.08 5.61
CA GLY A 140 7.54 13.01 6.93
C GLY A 140 6.61 13.44 8.08
N ILE A 141 5.29 13.35 7.88
CA ILE A 141 4.27 13.62 8.89
C ILE A 141 3.85 12.27 9.49
N PRO A 142 4.17 11.95 10.76
CA PRO A 142 3.94 10.61 11.31
C PRO A 142 2.45 10.30 11.55
N ALA A 143 1.65 11.32 11.86
CA ALA A 143 0.22 11.20 12.08
C ALA A 143 -0.50 12.54 11.85
N PHE A 144 -1.80 12.49 11.59
CA PHE A 144 -2.66 13.67 11.42
C PHE A 144 -4.07 13.39 11.96
N PHE A 145 -4.85 14.45 12.22
CA PHE A 145 -6.23 14.35 12.66
C PHE A 145 -7.20 14.58 11.50
N THR A 146 -8.26 13.77 11.40
CA THR A 146 -9.34 13.90 10.40
C THR A 146 -10.71 13.63 11.04
N PRO A 147 -11.79 14.34 10.65
CA PRO A 147 -13.12 14.03 11.18
C PRO A 147 -13.69 12.72 10.60
N THR A 148 -13.11 12.22 9.51
CA THR A 148 -13.54 11.01 8.82
C THR A 148 -13.43 9.79 9.73
N GLY A 149 -14.55 9.11 9.95
CA GLY A 149 -14.60 7.85 10.71
C GLY A 149 -14.90 8.01 12.21
N PHE A 150 -15.03 9.25 12.72
CA PHE A 150 -15.48 9.46 14.09
C PHE A 150 -16.88 8.87 14.34
N GLY A 151 -17.09 8.19 15.47
CA GLY A 151 -18.37 7.55 15.80
C GLY A 151 -18.70 6.34 14.93
N THR A 152 -17.69 5.71 14.34
CA THR A 152 -17.83 4.49 13.51
C THR A 152 -16.79 3.45 13.94
N LEU A 153 -16.90 2.22 13.43
CA LEU A 153 -15.90 1.16 13.64
C LEU A 153 -14.47 1.54 13.23
N ILE A 154 -14.29 2.57 12.39
CA ILE A 154 -12.96 3.09 12.07
C ILE A 154 -12.29 3.71 13.30
N GLN A 155 -13.07 4.41 14.13
CA GLN A 155 -12.59 5.05 15.36
C GLN A 155 -12.75 4.16 16.58
N GLU A 156 -13.91 3.50 16.72
CA GLU A 156 -14.25 2.67 17.87
C GLU A 156 -13.47 1.35 17.91
N GLY A 157 -12.83 0.96 16.80
CA GLY A 157 -12.18 -0.33 16.68
C GLY A 157 -13.18 -1.47 16.50
N GLY A 158 -12.70 -2.72 16.56
CA GLY A 158 -13.55 -3.91 16.46
C GLY A 158 -13.96 -4.28 15.02
N ALA A 159 -13.53 -3.53 14.00
CA ALA A 159 -13.78 -3.91 12.62
C ALA A 159 -12.98 -5.18 12.28
N PRO A 160 -13.59 -6.22 11.70
CA PRO A 160 -12.89 -7.47 11.39
C PRO A 160 -11.80 -7.24 10.34
N ILE A 161 -10.55 -7.49 10.69
CA ILE A 161 -9.42 -7.49 9.75
C ILE A 161 -9.18 -8.89 9.20
N LYS A 162 -9.38 -9.93 10.01
CA LYS A 162 -9.21 -11.32 9.61
C LYS A 162 -10.23 -12.22 10.31
N TYR A 163 -10.85 -13.10 9.56
CA TYR A 163 -11.72 -14.14 10.09
C TYR A 163 -10.96 -15.44 10.36
N ASP A 164 -11.41 -16.18 11.35
CA ASP A 164 -11.03 -17.58 11.52
C ASP A 164 -11.70 -18.45 10.45
N LYS A 165 -10.97 -19.45 9.95
CA LYS A 165 -11.47 -20.35 8.90
C LYS A 165 -12.65 -21.20 9.36
N SER A 166 -12.65 -21.62 10.63
CA SER A 166 -13.61 -22.58 11.17
C SER A 166 -14.82 -21.90 11.81
N THR A 167 -14.59 -20.93 12.68
CA THR A 167 -15.64 -20.28 13.48
C THR A 167 -16.29 -19.10 12.76
N LYS A 168 -15.67 -18.61 11.67
CA LYS A 168 -16.07 -17.38 10.96
C LYS A 168 -16.12 -16.13 11.86
N ARG A 169 -15.50 -16.18 13.03
CA ARG A 169 -15.35 -15.03 13.94
C ARG A 169 -14.10 -14.25 13.59
N ALA A 170 -14.09 -12.96 13.89
CA ALA A 170 -12.90 -12.14 13.75
C ALA A 170 -11.81 -12.64 14.72
N ILE A 171 -10.59 -12.82 14.21
CA ILE A 171 -9.38 -13.15 15.00
C ILE A 171 -8.37 -12.01 15.02
N ILE A 172 -8.53 -11.06 14.09
CA ILE A 172 -7.81 -9.80 14.10
C ILE A 172 -8.88 -8.74 13.89
N GLU A 173 -8.92 -7.75 14.76
CA GLU A 173 -9.85 -6.63 14.72
C GLU A 173 -9.08 -5.31 14.64
N SER A 174 -9.73 -4.26 14.12
CA SER A 174 -9.14 -2.93 14.07
C SER A 174 -8.97 -2.36 15.48
N PRO A 175 -7.86 -1.65 15.75
CA PRO A 175 -7.65 -0.99 17.03
C PRO A 175 -8.56 0.23 17.17
N VAL A 176 -8.86 0.60 18.41
CA VAL A 176 -9.44 1.91 18.76
C VAL A 176 -8.45 3.00 18.35
N LYS A 177 -8.95 4.11 17.81
CA LYS A 177 -8.13 5.27 17.46
C LYS A 177 -8.30 6.41 18.46
N GLU A 178 -7.21 7.15 18.71
CA GLU A 178 -7.25 8.35 19.54
C GLU A 178 -8.18 9.39 18.91
N THR A 179 -8.91 10.12 19.75
CA THR A 179 -9.75 11.24 19.31
C THR A 179 -9.37 12.53 20.02
N ARG A 180 -9.62 13.66 19.36
CA ARG A 180 -9.42 14.98 19.95
C ARG A 180 -10.42 15.98 19.38
N ILE A 181 -10.86 16.90 20.22
CA ILE A 181 -11.72 18.02 19.82
C ILE A 181 -10.87 19.17 19.34
N TYR A 182 -11.16 19.69 18.14
CA TYR A 182 -10.65 20.95 17.63
C TYR A 182 -11.83 21.81 17.20
N ASN A 183 -11.89 23.06 17.67
CA ASN A 183 -12.94 24.02 17.31
C ASN A 183 -14.38 23.49 17.51
N GLY A 184 -14.61 22.70 18.56
CA GLY A 184 -15.91 22.10 18.87
C GLY A 184 -16.27 20.86 18.03
N GLN A 185 -15.41 20.42 17.11
CA GLN A 185 -15.61 19.23 16.29
C GLN A 185 -14.65 18.10 16.72
N GLN A 186 -15.14 16.86 16.63
CA GLN A 186 -14.37 15.66 16.95
C GLN A 186 -13.55 15.18 15.75
N TYR A 187 -12.31 14.78 16.02
CA TYR A 187 -11.37 14.24 15.04
C TYR A 187 -10.75 12.95 15.53
N VAL A 188 -10.34 12.11 14.59
CA VAL A 188 -9.67 10.82 14.78
C VAL A 188 -8.21 10.95 14.36
N LEU A 189 -7.29 10.41 15.16
CA LEU A 189 -5.86 10.33 14.82
C LEU A 189 -5.63 9.19 13.82
N GLU A 190 -4.96 9.51 12.72
CA GLU A 190 -4.58 8.55 11.68
C GLU A 190 -3.06 8.58 11.48
N ASN A 191 -2.45 7.38 11.49
CA ASN A 191 -1.01 7.22 11.31
C ASN A 191 -0.65 7.12 9.83
N ALA A 192 0.46 7.75 9.46
CA ALA A 192 1.01 7.68 8.12
C ALA A 192 1.31 6.24 7.68
N ILE A 193 1.17 6.00 6.38
CA ILE A 193 1.53 4.75 5.74
C ILE A 193 2.77 4.99 4.87
N VAL A 194 3.79 4.16 5.09
CA VAL A 194 4.94 4.03 4.19
C VAL A 194 4.97 2.58 3.67
N GLY A 195 5.23 2.45 2.37
CA GLY A 195 5.53 1.17 1.72
C GLY A 195 7.02 1.02 1.47
N ASP A 196 7.49 -0.21 1.37
CA ASP A 196 8.87 -0.53 0.98
C ASP A 196 9.08 -0.18 -0.51
N PHE A 197 8.03 -0.36 -1.32
CA PHE A 197 8.01 -0.04 -2.75
C PHE A 197 6.68 0.58 -3.14
N ALA A 198 6.68 1.29 -4.28
CA ALA A 198 5.48 1.80 -4.92
C ALA A 198 5.43 1.38 -6.39
N LEU A 199 4.30 0.85 -6.83
CA LEU A 199 4.01 0.52 -8.22
C LEU A 199 3.02 1.57 -8.75
N VAL A 200 3.50 2.42 -9.66
CA VAL A 200 2.74 3.58 -10.14
C VAL A 200 2.65 3.52 -11.67
N LYS A 201 1.47 3.83 -12.20
CA LYS A 201 1.21 4.02 -13.62
C LYS A 201 1.18 5.50 -13.95
N ALA A 202 1.91 5.89 -15.00
CA ALA A 202 1.86 7.22 -15.58
C ALA A 202 1.68 7.11 -17.10
N TRP A 203 1.20 8.18 -17.72
CA TRP A 203 1.04 8.28 -19.18
C TRP A 203 2.38 8.47 -19.87
N LYS A 204 3.18 9.42 -19.38
CA LYS A 204 4.49 9.76 -19.94
C LYS A 204 5.51 9.92 -18.82
N ALA A 205 6.78 9.68 -19.16
CA ALA A 205 7.89 10.08 -18.33
C ALA A 205 9.05 10.59 -19.18
N ASP A 206 9.89 11.42 -18.60
CA ASP A 206 11.20 11.76 -19.18
C ASP A 206 12.31 10.86 -18.61
N ARG A 207 13.54 11.03 -19.11
CA ARG A 207 14.71 10.24 -18.67
C ARG A 207 15.17 10.51 -17.24
N LEU A 208 14.71 11.60 -16.62
CA LEU A 208 15.02 11.95 -15.23
C LEU A 208 13.99 11.37 -14.25
N GLY A 209 12.82 10.98 -14.75
CA GLY A 209 11.75 10.37 -13.97
C GLY A 209 10.59 11.32 -13.64
N ASN A 210 10.51 12.47 -14.30
CA ASN A 210 9.33 13.31 -14.20
C ASN A 210 8.15 12.60 -14.88
N LEU A 211 7.01 12.51 -14.21
CA LEU A 211 5.84 11.76 -14.65
C LEU A 211 4.68 12.70 -15.01
N ILE A 212 3.91 12.34 -16.04
CA ILE A 212 2.64 12.98 -16.38
C ILE A 212 1.55 11.90 -16.33
N PHE A 213 0.42 12.21 -15.71
CA PHE A 213 -0.75 11.34 -15.58
C PHE A 213 -1.88 11.81 -16.51
N GLN A 214 -2.75 10.89 -16.92
CA GLN A 214 -3.91 11.14 -17.78
C GLN A 214 -5.09 10.30 -17.31
#